data_AF-A0A7S3GXM4-F1
#
_entry.id   AF-A0A7S3GXM4-F1
#
_cell.length_a   1.000
_cell.length_b   1.000
_cell.length_c   1.000
_cell.angle_alpha   90.00
_cell.angle_beta   90.00
_cell.angle_gamma   90.00
#
_symmetry.space_group_name_H-M   'P 1'
#
loop_
_entity.id
_entity.type
_entity.pdbx_description
1 polymer ?
#
loop_
_entity_poly.entity_id
_entity_poly.type
_entity_poly.pdbx_seq_one_letter_code
_entity_poly.pdbx_strand_id
1 'polypeptide(L)'
;VRPELNGQDLTANKDPNGKQLFVEFVRTVQASGAGFVPYLWPKAGSDTPVEKTSYVKGFAPWGWVIGSGVYIDTVNAAIWQRALGFGAVALLLGAALTRKN
;
A
#
# COMPACT_ATOMS: atom_id res chain seq x y z
N VAL A 1 11.73 -1.33 -7.45
CA VAL A 1 11.13 -2.08 -8.59
C VAL A 1 11.79 -3.45 -8.61
N ARG A 2 11.15 -4.50 -9.13
CA ARG A 2 11.73 -5.86 -9.25
C ARG A 2 11.78 -6.31 -10.72
N PRO A 3 12.73 -5.81 -11.53
CA PRO A 3 12.81 -6.11 -12.97
C PRO A 3 13.02 -7.60 -13.26
N GLU A 4 13.58 -8.35 -12.30
CA GLU A 4 13.82 -9.79 -12.39
C GLU A 4 12.54 -10.62 -12.59
N LEU A 5 11.36 -10.05 -12.31
CA LEU A 5 10.07 -10.72 -12.50
C LEU A 5 9.50 -10.57 -13.92
N ASN A 6 10.09 -9.71 -14.76
CA ASN A 6 9.57 -9.45 -16.10
C ASN A 6 9.66 -10.70 -16.99
N GLY A 7 8.56 -11.03 -17.67
CA GLY A 7 8.48 -12.19 -18.58
C GLY A 7 8.36 -13.55 -17.90
N GLN A 8 8.33 -13.60 -16.56
CA GLN A 8 8.15 -14.83 -15.80
C GLN A 8 6.66 -15.16 -15.61
N ASP A 9 6.35 -16.45 -15.51
CA ASP A 9 5.05 -16.89 -14.99
C ASP A 9 5.05 -16.72 -13.46
N LEU A 10 4.15 -15.86 -12.96
CA LEU A 10 4.02 -15.54 -11.54
C LEU A 10 2.82 -16.22 -10.87
N THR A 11 2.20 -17.20 -11.52
CA THR A 11 1.02 -17.92 -11.00
C THR A 11 1.32 -18.55 -9.64
N ALA A 12 2.48 -19.19 -9.50
CA ALA A 12 2.90 -19.83 -8.25
C ALA A 12 3.55 -18.87 -7.24
N ASN A 13 3.76 -17.59 -7.62
CA ASN A 13 4.37 -16.61 -6.72
C ASN A 13 3.43 -16.32 -5.55
N LYS A 14 3.97 -16.37 -4.33
CA LYS A 14 3.24 -16.12 -3.10
C LYS A 14 3.94 -15.06 -2.29
N ASP A 15 3.15 -14.22 -1.64
CA ASP A 15 3.66 -13.42 -0.55
C ASP A 15 4.00 -14.30 0.68
N PRO A 16 4.67 -13.78 1.72
CA PRO A 16 5.01 -14.54 2.92
C PRO A 16 3.82 -15.16 3.66
N ASN A 17 2.61 -14.65 3.45
CA ASN A 17 1.37 -15.20 4.03
C ASN A 17 0.72 -16.26 3.13
N GLY A 18 1.37 -16.64 2.02
CA GLY A 18 0.88 -17.64 1.08
C GLY A 18 -0.08 -17.09 0.03
N LYS A 19 -0.31 -15.77 -0.03
CA LYS A 19 -1.24 -15.16 -0.99
C LYS A 19 -0.63 -15.11 -2.39
N GLN A 20 -1.32 -15.71 -3.36
CA GLN A 20 -0.97 -15.61 -4.78
C GLN A 20 -1.42 -14.25 -5.33
N LEU A 21 -0.70 -13.18 -5.01
CA LEU A 21 -1.16 -11.81 -5.25
C LEU A 21 -1.43 -11.51 -6.74
N PHE A 22 -0.62 -12.06 -7.66
CA PHE A 22 -0.81 -11.83 -9.10
C PHE A 22 -2.06 -12.54 -9.63
N VAL A 23 -2.35 -13.75 -9.11
CA VAL A 23 -3.60 -14.45 -9.38
C VAL A 23 -4.78 -13.65 -8.82
N GLU A 24 -4.64 -13.06 -7.63
CA GLU A 24 -5.68 -12.23 -7.02
C GLU A 24 -5.93 -10.94 -7.82
N PHE A 25 -4.89 -10.34 -8.41
CA PHE A 25 -5.06 -9.19 -9.31
C PHE A 25 -5.91 -9.57 -10.53
N VAL A 26 -5.62 -10.72 -11.15
CA VAL A 26 -6.39 -11.22 -12.30
C VAL A 26 -7.83 -11.51 -11.89
N ARG A 27 -8.05 -12.21 -10.75
CA ARG A 27 -9.40 -12.48 -10.23
C ARG A 27 -10.21 -11.22 -9.97
N THR A 28 -9.59 -10.22 -9.36
CA THR A 28 -10.23 -8.92 -9.07
C THR A 28 -10.68 -8.23 -10.36
N VAL A 29 -9.81 -8.22 -11.38
CA VAL A 29 -10.12 -7.62 -12.69
C VAL A 29 -11.17 -8.42 -13.44
N GLN A 30 -11.13 -9.76 -13.38
CA GLN A 30 -12.14 -10.60 -14.02
C GLN A 30 -13.53 -10.44 -13.38
N ALA A 31 -13.59 -10.26 -12.07
CA ALA A 31 -14.85 -10.10 -11.35
C ALA A 31 -15.51 -8.73 -11.59
N SER A 32 -14.72 -7.65 -11.57
CA SER A 32 -15.25 -6.29 -11.47
C SER A 32 -14.61 -5.28 -12.43
N GLY A 33 -13.69 -5.71 -13.29
CA GLY A 33 -12.89 -4.85 -14.17
C GLY A 33 -11.75 -4.10 -13.45
N ALA A 34 -11.91 -3.81 -12.16
CA ALA A 34 -10.91 -3.18 -11.32
C ALA A 34 -11.19 -3.42 -9.82
N GLY A 35 -10.23 -3.15 -8.95
CA GLY A 35 -10.44 -3.21 -7.50
C GLY A 35 -9.16 -3.07 -6.68
N PHE A 36 -9.32 -3.07 -5.37
CA PHE A 36 -8.21 -3.03 -4.41
C PHE A 36 -7.79 -4.43 -3.99
N VAL A 37 -6.48 -4.65 -3.90
CA VAL A 37 -5.89 -5.90 -3.42
C VAL A 37 -4.81 -5.58 -2.38
N PRO A 38 -5.02 -5.96 -1.10
CA PRO A 38 -4.00 -5.90 -0.06
C PRO A 38 -3.10 -7.15 -0.11
N TYR A 39 -1.80 -6.99 0.10
CA TYR A 39 -0.79 -8.06 0.10
C TYR A 39 0.50 -7.59 0.75
N LEU A 40 1.41 -8.53 1.04
CA LEU A 40 2.76 -8.19 1.49
C LEU A 40 3.72 -8.03 0.30
N TRP A 41 4.46 -6.93 0.27
CA TRP A 41 5.46 -6.68 -0.76
C TRP A 41 6.62 -5.86 -0.23
N PRO A 42 7.87 -6.17 -0.60
CA PRO A 42 9.01 -5.40 -0.18
C PRO A 42 9.11 -4.05 -0.92
N LYS A 43 9.60 -3.03 -0.22
CA LYS A 43 9.95 -1.72 -0.80
C LYS A 43 11.14 -1.85 -1.75
N ALA A 44 11.29 -0.87 -2.65
CA ALA A 44 12.46 -0.83 -3.52
C ALA A 44 13.74 -0.70 -2.69
N GLY A 45 14.75 -1.54 -2.95
CA GLY A 45 16.00 -1.57 -2.19
C GLY A 45 15.92 -2.29 -0.84
N SER A 46 14.82 -2.98 -0.55
CA SER A 46 14.66 -3.82 0.63
C SER A 46 14.12 -5.19 0.23
N ASP A 47 14.42 -6.21 1.03
CA ASP A 47 13.81 -7.54 0.93
C ASP A 47 12.78 -7.80 2.03
N THR A 48 12.61 -6.86 2.97
CA THR A 48 11.62 -6.98 4.04
C THR A 48 10.22 -6.69 3.49
N PRO A 49 9.31 -7.68 3.47
CA PRO A 49 7.96 -7.47 3.00
C PRO A 49 7.17 -6.62 3.99
N VAL A 50 6.43 -5.64 3.48
CA VAL A 50 5.53 -4.80 4.26
C VAL A 50 4.15 -4.79 3.63
N GLU A 51 3.14 -4.39 4.40
CA GLU A 51 1.78 -4.32 3.89
C GLU A 51 1.66 -3.25 2.80
N LYS A 52 1.10 -3.66 1.67
CA LYS A 52 0.80 -2.82 0.53
C LYS A 52 -0.63 -3.06 0.07
N THR A 53 -1.33 -1.98 -0.25
CA THR A 53 -2.62 -2.07 -0.95
C THR A 53 -2.48 -1.44 -2.33
N SER A 54 -2.78 -2.22 -3.36
CA SER A 54 -2.79 -1.76 -4.75
C SER A 54 -4.20 -1.71 -5.31
N TYR A 55 -4.49 -0.67 -6.09
CA TYR A 55 -5.61 -0.67 -7.01
C TYR A 55 -5.14 -1.23 -8.34
N VAL A 56 -5.87 -2.22 -8.87
CA VAL A 56 -5.62 -2.86 -10.16
C VAL A 56 -6.79 -2.63 -11.10
N LYS A 57 -6.52 -2.48 -12.39
CA LYS A 57 -7.53 -2.30 -13.44
C LYS A 57 -7.15 -3.07 -14.69
N GLY A 58 -8.14 -3.73 -15.28
CA GLY A 58 -8.01 -4.39 -16.57
C GLY A 58 -7.93 -3.38 -17.72
N PHE A 59 -7.02 -3.63 -18.66
CA PHE A 59 -6.95 -2.95 -19.93
C PHE A 59 -7.21 -3.97 -21.05
N ALA A 60 -8.48 -4.08 -21.44
CA ALA A 60 -8.98 -5.10 -22.35
C ALA A 60 -8.22 -5.22 -23.68
N PRO A 61 -7.82 -4.13 -24.37
CA PRO A 61 -7.15 -4.24 -25.66
C PRO A 61 -5.87 -5.08 -25.65
N TRP A 62 -5.20 -5.19 -24.50
CA TRP A 62 -3.94 -5.95 -24.36
C TRP A 62 -4.06 -7.13 -23.38
N GLY A 63 -5.23 -7.33 -22.75
CA GLY A 63 -5.36 -8.29 -21.67
C GLY A 63 -4.49 -7.97 -20.44
N TRP A 64 -4.07 -6.71 -20.29
CA TRP A 64 -3.19 -6.32 -19.19
C TRP A 64 -3.96 -6.06 -17.90
N VAL A 65 -3.31 -6.36 -16.78
CA VAL A 65 -3.70 -5.84 -15.48
C VAL A 65 -2.68 -4.78 -15.08
N ILE A 66 -3.14 -3.54 -14.97
CA ILE A 66 -2.30 -2.39 -14.59
C ILE A 66 -2.62 -2.06 -13.14
N GLY A 67 -1.58 -1.95 -12.30
CA GLY A 67 -1.75 -1.70 -10.88
C GLY A 67 -0.80 -0.66 -10.32
N SER A 68 -1.27 0.10 -9.33
CA SER A 68 -0.45 0.98 -8.50
C SER A 68 -0.94 0.91 -7.06
N GLY A 69 -0.05 1.13 -6.10
CA GLY A 69 -0.39 0.95 -4.69
C GLY A 69 0.53 1.66 -3.73
N VAL A 70 0.07 1.78 -2.50
CA VAL A 70 0.75 2.46 -1.40
C VAL A 70 1.11 1.47 -0.30
N TYR A 71 2.26 1.70 0.34
CA TYR A 71 2.66 0.95 1.53
C TYR A 71 1.98 1.54 2.76
N ILE A 72 1.41 0.68 3.60
CA ILE A 72 0.60 1.11 4.75
C ILE A 72 1.46 1.75 5.83
N ASP A 73 2.71 1.30 6.00
CA ASP A 73 3.67 1.93 6.90
C ASP A 73 3.97 3.39 6.53
N THR A 74 4.05 3.72 5.24
CA THR A 74 4.23 5.09 4.75
C THR A 74 3.00 5.95 5.04
N VAL A 75 1.80 5.40 4.89
CA VAL A 75 0.56 6.09 5.27
C VAL A 75 0.53 6.35 6.78
N ASN A 76 0.86 5.34 7.59
CA ASN A 76 0.90 5.44 9.05
C ASN A 76 1.92 6.49 9.52
N ALA A 77 3.13 6.51 8.95
CA ALA A 77 4.15 7.50 9.28
C ALA A 77 3.65 8.93 9.02
N ALA A 78 2.99 9.15 7.88
CA ALA A 78 2.42 10.46 7.55
C ALA A 78 1.29 10.87 8.51
N ILE A 79 0.45 9.93 8.94
CA ILE A 79 -0.61 10.17 9.92
C ILE A 79 0.01 10.55 11.28
N TRP A 80 0.99 9.80 11.76
CA TRP A 80 1.63 10.06 13.06
C TRP A 80 2.36 11.40 13.11
N GLN A 81 3.05 11.78 12.03
CA GLN A 81 3.68 13.09 11.93
C GLN A 81 2.65 14.23 12.08
N ARG A 82 1.48 14.10 11.46
CA ARG A 82 0.40 15.08 11.57
C ARG A 82 -0.22 15.08 12.98
N ALA A 83 -0.46 13.90 13.54
CA ALA A 83 -1.02 13.77 14.89
C ALA A 83 -0.10 14.41 15.95
N LEU A 84 1.21 14.20 15.86
CA LEU A 84 2.20 14.84 16.74
C LEU A 84 2.21 16.36 16.57
N GLY A 85 2.16 16.86 15.34
CA GLY A 85 2.08 18.30 15.09
C GLY A 85 0.84 18.95 15.71
N PHE A 86 -0.34 18.35 15.52
CA PHE A 86 -1.57 18.83 16.14
C PHE A 86 -1.55 18.73 17.66
N GLY A 87 -1.00 17.63 18.20
CA GLY A 87 -0.83 17.46 19.65
C GLY A 87 0.05 18.53 20.28
N ALA A 88 1.18 18.87 19.64
CA ALA A 88 2.07 19.93 20.10
C ALA A 88 1.40 21.30 20.12
N VAL A 89 0.64 21.65 19.06
CA VAL A 89 -0.12 22.90 19.01
C VAL A 89 -1.19 22.95 20.10
N ALA A 90 -1.94 21.86 20.29
CA ALA A 90 -2.96 21.77 21.33
C ALA A 90 -2.38 21.93 22.74
N LEU A 91 -1.22 21.31 23.02
CA LEU A 91 -0.51 21.46 24.29
C LEU A 91 -0.05 22.91 24.53
N LEU A 92 0.50 23.58 23.50
CA LEU A 92 0.93 24.97 23.61
C LEU A 92 -0.25 25.92 23.90
N LEU A 93 -1.38 25.74 23.22
CA LEU A 93 -2.59 26.52 23.45
C LEU A 93 -3.18 26.25 24.84
N GLY A 94 -3.22 24.99 25.26
CA GLY A 94 -3.67 24.60 26.60
C GLY A 94 -2.83 25.24 27.70
N ALA A 95 -1.49 25.19 27.57
CA ALA A 95 -0.58 25.84 28.51
C ALA A 95 -0.70 27.38 28.52
N ALA A 96 -0.94 27.99 27.36
CA ALA A 96 -1.16 29.44 27.27
C ALA A 96 -2.46 29.87 27.96
N LEU A 97 -3.53 29.07 27.85
CA LEU A 97 -4.81 29.32 28.49
C LEU A 97 -4.75 29.13 30.02
N THR A 98 -4.08 28.08 30.51
CA THR A 98 -3.95 27.84 31.96
C THR A 98 -3.06 28.85 32.67
N ARG A 99 -2.10 29.47 31.97
CA ARG A 99 -1.25 30.54 32.53
C ARG A 99 -1.98 31.88 32.71
N LYS A 100 -3.13 32.07 32.06
CA LYS A 100 -3.88 33.35 32.04
C LYS A 100 -4.96 33.44 33.13
N ASN A 101 -5.26 32.34 33.81
CA ASN A 101 -6.15 32.28 34.98
C ASN A 101 -5.31 32.16 36.26
#